data_AF-A0A6B3AU14-F1
#
_entry.id   AF-A0A6B3AU14-F1
#
_cell.length_a   1.000
_cell.length_b   1.000
_cell.length_c   1.000
_cell.angle_alpha   90.00
_cell.angle_beta   90.00
_cell.angle_gamma   90.00
#
_symmetry.space_group_name_H-M   'P 1'
#
loop_
_entity.id
_entity.type
_entity.pdbx_description
1 polymer ?
#
loop_
_entity_poly.entity_id
_entity_poly.type
_entity_poly.pdbx_seq_one_letter_code
_entity_poly.pdbx_strand_id
1 'polypeptide(L)' 'AAVLFLHGGSDTGRAVSRPWYPAPLRMRPFVRAVAAAVPDDALLAEVRYRVRGWNGTDADPVHDTERALR' A
#
# COMPACT_ATOMS: atom_id res chain seq x y z
N ALA A 1 -16.44 4.51 7.89
CA ALA A 1 -15.95 4.32 6.50
C ALA A 1 -14.53 3.74 6.52
N ALA A 2 -13.91 3.40 5.38
CA ALA A 2 -12.52 2.95 5.35
C ALA A 2 -11.76 3.47 4.12
N VAL A 3 -10.48 3.80 4.30
CA VAL A 3 -9.54 4.17 3.23
C VAL A 3 -8.28 3.31 3.35
N LEU A 4 -7.95 2.62 2.26
CA LEU A 4 -6.78 1.77 2.16
C LEU A 4 -5.74 2.42 1.25
N PHE A 5 -4.52 2.57 1.74
CA PHE A 5 -3.40 3.11 0.98
C PHE A 5 -2.57 1.99 0.39
N LEU A 6 -2.43 2.04 -0.93
CA LEU A 6 -1.69 1.10 -1.75
C LEU A 6 -0.47 1.82 -2.30
N HIS A 7 0.71 1.46 -1.81
CA HIS A 7 1.93 2.07 -2.32
C HIS A 7 2.24 1.56 -3.74
N GLY A 8 3.01 2.33 -4.51
CA GLY A 8 3.46 1.87 -5.82
C GLY A 8 4.60 0.85 -5.72
N GLY A 9 5.18 0.49 -6.85
CA GLY A 9 6.29 -0.46 -6.89
C GLY A 9 7.11 -0.30 -8.16
N SER A 10 8.03 -1.23 -8.39
CA SER A 10 8.62 -1.42 -9.71
C SER A 10 7.69 -2.27 -10.58
N ASP A 11 7.81 -2.14 -11.89
CA ASP A 11 7.06 -3.01 -12.83
C ASP A 11 7.39 -4.49 -12.55
N THR A 12 8.68 -4.80 -12.41
CA THR A 12 9.16 -6.15 -12.07
C THR A 12 10.08 -6.15 -10.85
N GLY A 13 10.14 -7.29 -10.14
CA GLY A 13 11.09 -7.54 -9.05
C GLY A 13 10.50 -8.31 -7.87
N ARG A 14 11.21 -9.34 -7.41
CA ARG A 14 10.80 -10.19 -6.28
C ARG A 14 11.52 -9.91 -4.97
N ALA A 15 12.30 -8.83 -4.90
CA ALA A 15 12.91 -8.42 -3.65
C ALA A 15 11.84 -8.01 -2.64
N VAL A 16 12.04 -8.38 -1.38
CA VAL A 16 11.12 -8.06 -0.27
C VAL A 16 10.91 -6.55 -0.18
N SER A 17 9.64 -6.12 -0.13
CA SER A 17 9.32 -4.71 0.10
C SER A 17 9.65 -4.34 1.54
N ARG A 18 10.24 -3.14 1.73
CA ARG A 18 10.60 -2.65 3.07
C ARG A 18 9.92 -1.31 3.34
N PRO A 19 9.51 -1.03 4.58
CA PRO A 19 8.76 0.18 4.92
C PRO A 19 9.55 1.49 4.72
N TRP A 20 10.88 1.41 4.66
CA TRP A 20 11.74 2.57 4.38
C TRP A 20 12.08 2.76 2.90
N TYR A 21 11.51 1.95 1.99
CA TYR A 21 11.68 2.20 0.57
C TYR A 21 10.89 3.44 0.12
N PRO A 22 11.33 4.11 -0.96
CA PRO A 22 10.67 5.34 -1.42
C PRO A 22 9.19 5.16 -1.73
N ALA A 23 8.78 3.99 -2.22
CA ALA A 23 7.40 3.73 -2.61
C ALA A 23 6.41 3.72 -1.44
N PRO A 24 6.67 3.06 -0.29
CA PRO A 24 5.88 3.28 0.93
C PRO A 24 6.01 4.70 1.48
N LEU A 25 7.24 5.24 1.59
CA LEU A 25 7.46 6.53 2.24
C LEU A 25 6.74 7.70 1.55
N ARG A 26 6.61 7.69 0.21
CA ARG A 26 5.89 8.71 -0.55
C ARG A 26 4.39 8.71 -0.32
N MET A 27 3.81 7.68 0.32
CA MET A 27 2.39 7.66 0.69
C MET A 27 2.10 8.46 1.96
N ARG A 28 3.10 8.72 2.82
CA ARG A 28 2.90 9.41 4.10
C ARG A 28 2.20 10.77 4.00
N PRO A 29 2.50 11.65 3.03
CA PRO A 29 1.76 12.90 2.89
C PRO A 29 0.27 12.68 2.58
N PHE A 30 -0.05 11.68 1.75
CA PHE A 30 -1.44 11.33 1.41
C PHE A 30 -2.19 10.77 2.63
N VAL A 31 -1.55 9.87 3.38
CA VAL A 31 -2.12 9.33 4.63
C VAL A 31 -2.47 10.46 5.59
N ARG A 32 -1.54 11.40 5.79
CA ARG A 32 -1.76 12.57 6.67
C ARG A 32 -2.88 13.48 6.17
N ALA A 33 -2.91 13.76 4.86
CA ALA A 33 -3.93 14.62 4.27
C ALA A 33 -5.34 14.02 4.43
N VAL A 34 -5.48 12.72 4.19
CA VAL A 34 -6.76 12.01 4.39
C VAL A 34 -7.11 11.95 5.86
N ALA A 35 -6.16 11.64 6.75
CA ALA A 35 -6.40 11.61 8.20
C ALA A 35 -6.90 12.93 8.76
N ALA A 36 -6.51 14.07 8.17
CA ALA A 36 -7.00 15.38 8.57
C ALA A 36 -8.38 15.72 7.99
N ALA A 37 -8.87 14.98 7.00
CA ALA A 37 -10.08 15.30 6.23
C ALA A 37 -11.23 14.32 6.46
N VAL A 38 -10.97 13.11 6.95
CA VAL A 38 -12.00 12.11 7.23
C VAL A 38 -12.48 12.20 8.69
N PRO A 39 -13.72 11.78 8.98
CA PRO A 39 -14.20 11.70 10.35
C PRO A 39 -13.43 10.66 11.17
N ASP A 40 -13.40 10.81 12.50
CA ASP A 40 -12.65 9.94 13.41
C ASP A 40 -13.09 8.46 13.40
N ASP A 41 -14.29 8.17 12.91
CA ASP A 41 -14.81 6.79 12.76
C ASP A 41 -14.39 6.12 11.43
N ALA A 42 -13.59 6.82 10.61
CA ALA A 42 -13.03 6.25 9.38
C ALA A 42 -11.74 5.46 9.68
N LEU A 43 -11.71 4.20 9.23
CA LEU A 43 -10.51 3.37 9.32
C LEU A 43 -9.50 3.76 8.23
N LEU A 44 -8.26 4.02 8.63
CA LEU A 44 -7.14 4.24 7.72
C LEU A 44 -6.13 3.10 7.86
N ALA A 45 -5.76 2.47 6.75
CA ALA A 45 -4.80 1.37 6.75
C ALA A 45 -3.86 1.45 5.54
N GLU A 46 -2.63 1.00 5.71
CA GLU A 46 -1.65 0.87 4.62
C GLU A 46 -1.36 -0.61 4.38
N VAL A 47 -1.45 -1.07 3.12
CA VAL A 47 -1.09 -2.45 2.76
C VAL A 47 0.42 -2.58 2.68
N ARG A 48 0.96 -3.62 3.30
CA ARG A 48 2.37 -4.00 3.16
C ARG A 48 2.51 -5.05 2.05
N TYR A 49 3.08 -4.67 0.92
CA TYR A 49 3.39 -5.66 -0.11
C TYR A 49 4.52 -6.59 0.32
N ARG A 50 4.46 -7.86 -0.08
CA ARG A 50 5.52 -8.85 0.14
C ARG A 50 6.73 -8.53 -0.71
N VAL A 51 6.53 -8.12 -1.96
CA VAL A 51 7.61 -7.82 -2.93
C VAL A 51 7.43 -6.43 -3.55
N ARG A 52 8.52 -5.88 -4.11
CA ARG A 52 8.49 -4.54 -4.72
C ARG A 52 7.84 -4.47 -6.11
N GLY A 53 7.81 -5.60 -6.82
CA GLY A 53 7.37 -5.68 -8.21
C GLY A 53 5.87 -5.91 -8.34
N TRP A 54 5.27 -5.38 -9.40
CA TRP A 54 3.91 -5.72 -9.80
C TRP A 54 3.87 -7.09 -10.49
N ASN A 55 4.97 -7.45 -11.17
CA ASN A 55 5.26 -8.76 -11.74
C ASN A 55 4.21 -9.25 -12.76
N GLY A 56 3.60 -8.31 -13.49
CA GLY A 56 2.69 -8.61 -14.61
C GLY A 56 1.55 -9.53 -14.19
N THR A 57 1.49 -10.72 -14.79
CA THR A 57 0.44 -11.72 -14.52
C THR A 57 0.45 -12.26 -13.10
N ASP A 58 1.58 -12.19 -12.39
CA ASP A 58 1.64 -12.62 -10.99
C ASP A 58 0.85 -11.68 -10.07
N ALA A 59 0.61 -10.44 -10.51
CA ALA A 59 -0.25 -9.45 -9.84
C ALA A 59 0.00 -9.35 -8.32
N ASP A 60 1.27 -9.42 -7.89
CA ASP A 60 1.64 -9.51 -6.46
C ASP A 60 0.93 -8.46 -5.57
N PRO A 61 0.82 -7.17 -5.97
CA PRO A 61 0.09 -6.16 -5.22
C PRO A 61 -1.41 -6.47 -5.01
N VAL A 62 -2.06 -7.11 -5.99
CA VAL A 62 -3.47 -7.47 -5.92
C VAL A 62 -3.66 -8.54 -4.87
N HIS A 63 -2.86 -9.61 -4.91
CA HIS A 63 -2.93 -10.68 -3.91
C HIS A 63 -2.61 -10.19 -2.50
N ASP A 64 -1.65 -9.28 -2.36
CA ASP A 64 -1.32 -8.68 -1.07
C ASP A 64 -2.47 -7.81 -0.53
N THR A 65 -3.15 -7.09 -1.42
CA THR A 65 -4.33 -6.28 -1.07
C THR A 65 -5.51 -7.16 -0.68
N GLU A 66 -5.84 -8.17 -1.47
CA GLU A 66 -6.91 -9.13 -1.16
C GLU A 66 -6.68 -9.83 0.18
N ARG A 67 -5.44 -10.19 0.49
CA ARG A 67 -5.09 -10.79 1.77
C ARG A 67 -5.25 -9.81 2.94
N ALA A 68 -4.98 -8.52 2.74
CA ALA A 68 -5.15 -7.50 3.78
C ALA A 68 -6.63 -7.14 4.03
N LEU A 69 -7.52 -7.45 3.09
CA LEU A 69 -8.97 -7.23 3.18
C LEU A 69 -9.74 -8.39 3.84
N ARG A 70 -9.09 -9.52 4.08
CA ARG A 70 -9.66 -10.70 4.74
C ARG A 70 -9.29 -10.71 6.22
#